data_AF-A0A9Q0PTA0-F1
#
_entry.id   AF-A0A9Q0PTA0-F1
#
_cell.length_a   1.000
_cell.length_b   1.000
_cell.length_c   1.000
_cell.angle_alpha   90.00
_cell.angle_beta   90.00
_cell.angle_gamma   90.00
#
_symmetry.space_group_name_H-M   'P 1'
#
loop_
_entity.id
_entity.type
_entity.pdbx_description
1 polymer ?
#
loop_
_entity_poly.entity_id
_entity_poly.type
_entity_poly.pdbx_seq_one_letter_code
_entity_poly.pdbx_strand_id
1 'polypeptide(L)'
;MYAMWQLPESMKQSQADLYLETYQVLDLEMSRLREIQRWQASAASKLAADMQRFSRPERRINGPTITHLWSMLKLLDVLVQLDHLKNAKASIPNDFSWYKRTFTQVSFQWQDIDSIREEIDDLQIFLSTRWAILLNLHVEMFRVNNVEDILQVLIVFAIESLELDFALLFPERHILLRVLPVLVVLATSSEKDSESLYKRNDPIIPAFPDLHLSPAAILKELSIYFQKFAAQTRLLTLPAPHELPPRERQYLITNHIGTIRAEHDDFTIRFASSLNQLLLLKSIDGADVDWCKEVKGNMYDMVVEGFQLLSRWTARIWEQCAWKFSRPCKDAIPPESNGTSESFFDYEKVVRYNYNSEERKALVELVSYIKSVGSLMHRCDTLVADALWETIHAEVQDFVQNTLATMLKTTFRKKKDLSRILSDMRTLSADWMANTNKPESYLQSHGGDESKGNFFYPRPVAPTATQV
;
A
#
# COMPACT_ATOMS: atom_id res chain seq x y z
N MET A 1 5.11 28.23 -8.60
CA MET A 1 6.00 29.40 -8.46
C MET A 1 5.76 30.33 -9.65
N TYR A 2 4.79 31.24 -9.53
CA TYR A 2 4.48 32.29 -10.54
C TYR A 2 5.02 33.68 -10.09
N ALA A 3 5.88 33.71 -9.07
CA ALA A 3 6.28 34.92 -8.36
C ALA A 3 7.67 35.47 -8.74
N MET A 4 8.27 35.03 -9.86
CA MET A 4 9.52 35.61 -10.35
C MET A 4 9.22 36.73 -11.34
N TRP A 5 9.57 37.96 -10.94
CA TRP A 5 9.38 39.18 -11.71
C TRP A 5 10.28 39.17 -12.96
N GLN A 6 9.68 39.17 -14.15
CA GLN A 6 10.41 39.53 -15.36
C GLN A 6 10.64 41.05 -15.33
N LEU A 7 11.84 41.48 -14.92
CA LEU A 7 12.18 42.89 -14.81
C LEU A 7 12.35 43.54 -16.19
N PRO A 8 11.85 44.78 -16.40
CA PRO A 8 12.15 45.59 -17.59
C PRO A 8 13.66 45.90 -17.70
N GLU A 9 14.15 46.10 -18.93
CA GLU A 9 15.57 46.39 -19.22
C GLU A 9 16.15 47.62 -18.49
N SER A 10 15.31 48.49 -17.93
CA SER A 10 15.70 49.67 -17.16
C SER A 10 16.23 49.40 -15.75
N MET A 11 16.14 48.16 -15.24
CA MET A 11 16.56 47.78 -13.88
C MET A 11 17.80 46.85 -13.81
N LYS A 12 18.73 46.98 -14.76
CA LYS A 12 19.94 46.13 -14.84
C LYS A 12 20.82 46.11 -13.57
N GLN A 13 20.85 47.18 -12.78
CA GLN A 13 21.63 47.22 -11.53
C GLN A 13 21.00 46.34 -10.43
N SER A 14 19.67 46.31 -10.31
CA SER A 14 18.95 45.43 -9.38
C SER A 14 18.86 43.98 -9.88
N GLN A 15 19.26 43.73 -11.13
CA GLN A 15 19.17 42.42 -11.76
C GLN A 15 20.20 41.43 -11.21
N ALA A 16 21.42 41.91 -10.89
CA ALA A 16 22.46 41.07 -10.30
C ALA A 16 22.09 40.58 -8.90
N ASP A 17 21.59 41.49 -8.05
CA ASP A 17 21.09 41.17 -6.71
C ASP A 17 19.89 40.22 -6.78
N LEU A 18 18.95 40.46 -7.71
CA LEU A 18 17.82 39.55 -7.94
C LEU A 18 18.29 38.16 -8.36
N TYR A 19 19.28 38.03 -9.26
CA TYR A 19 19.82 36.73 -9.65
C TYR A 19 20.49 36.00 -8.48
N LEU A 20 21.18 36.73 -7.61
CA LEU A 20 21.80 36.19 -6.40
C LEU A 20 20.75 35.67 -5.42
N GLU A 21 19.74 36.48 -5.09
CA GLU A 21 18.65 36.07 -4.20
C GLU A 21 17.87 34.89 -4.78
N THR A 22 17.57 34.93 -6.08
CA THR A 22 16.87 33.85 -6.78
C THR A 22 17.70 32.56 -6.75
N TYR A 23 19.01 32.65 -6.97
CA TYR A 23 19.91 31.51 -6.86
C TYR A 23 19.91 30.92 -5.45
N GLN A 24 20.04 31.75 -4.41
CA GLN A 24 20.06 31.28 -3.01
C GLN A 24 18.77 30.57 -2.61
N VAL A 25 17.61 31.09 -3.03
CA VAL A 25 16.31 30.44 -2.77
C VAL A 25 16.21 29.12 -3.51
N LEU A 26 16.59 29.09 -4.79
CA LEU A 26 16.50 27.88 -5.60
C LEU A 26 17.54 26.82 -5.19
N ASP A 27 18.74 27.20 -4.76
CA ASP A 27 19.78 26.25 -4.35
C ASP A 27 19.34 25.39 -3.16
N LEU A 28 18.62 25.98 -2.19
CA LEU A 28 18.04 25.24 -1.07
C LEU A 28 17.06 24.15 -1.56
N GLU A 29 16.19 24.49 -2.51
CA GLU A 29 15.23 23.55 -3.09
C GLU A 29 15.92 22.51 -3.99
N MET A 30 16.95 22.88 -4.74
CA MET A 30 17.76 21.94 -5.53
C MET A 30 18.56 20.98 -4.64
N SER A 31 19.02 21.43 -3.48
CA SER A 31 19.66 20.58 -2.48
C SER A 31 18.73 19.46 -2.02
N ARG A 32 17.44 19.76 -1.78
CA ARG A 32 16.42 18.74 -1.46
C ARG A 32 16.22 17.75 -2.60
N LEU A 33 16.24 18.20 -3.86
CA LEU A 33 16.18 17.30 -5.02
C LEU A 33 17.41 16.40 -5.12
N ARG A 34 18.61 16.93 -4.82
CA ARG A 34 19.85 16.13 -4.72
C ARG A 34 19.76 15.10 -3.59
N GLU A 35 19.17 15.45 -2.45
CA GLU A 35 18.91 14.49 -1.36
C GLU A 35 17.95 13.37 -1.78
N ILE A 36 16.86 13.70 -2.50
CA ILE A 36 15.95 12.68 -3.06
C ILE A 36 16.69 11.78 -4.05
N GLN A 37 17.53 12.34 -4.93
CA GLN A 37 18.34 11.58 -5.89
C GLN A 37 19.32 10.62 -5.18
N ARG A 38 19.97 11.07 -4.10
CA ARG A 38 20.87 10.22 -3.28
C ARG A 38 20.08 9.16 -2.50
N TRP A 39 18.95 9.53 -1.91
CA TRP A 39 18.10 8.62 -1.14
C TRP A 39 17.56 7.48 -2.01
N GLN A 40 17.00 7.81 -3.18
CA GLN A 40 16.46 6.78 -4.09
C GLN A 40 17.54 5.83 -4.58
N ALA A 41 18.77 6.32 -4.81
CA ALA A 41 19.89 5.47 -5.20
C ALA A 41 20.30 4.50 -4.09
N SER A 42 20.38 4.99 -2.85
CA SER A 42 20.63 4.14 -1.68
C SER A 42 19.51 3.10 -1.47
N ALA A 43 18.25 3.52 -1.62
CA ALA A 43 17.08 2.65 -1.49
C ALA A 43 17.06 1.56 -2.57
N ALA A 44 17.33 1.91 -3.82
CA ALA A 44 17.42 0.96 -4.94
C ALA A 44 18.54 -0.07 -4.73
N SER A 45 19.73 0.37 -4.31
CA SER A 45 20.86 -0.52 -4.04
C SER A 45 20.58 -1.50 -2.89
N LYS A 46 19.96 -1.02 -1.80
CA LYS A 46 19.55 -1.86 -0.67
C LYS A 46 18.46 -2.86 -1.06
N LEU A 47 17.48 -2.44 -1.86
CA LEU A 47 16.42 -3.31 -2.35
C LEU A 47 16.98 -4.43 -3.24
N ALA A 48 17.87 -4.08 -4.18
CA ALA A 48 18.54 -5.05 -5.04
C ALA A 48 19.40 -6.04 -4.22
N ALA A 49 20.15 -5.55 -3.24
CA ALA A 49 20.95 -6.40 -2.35
C ALA A 49 20.10 -7.36 -1.52
N ASP A 50 18.94 -6.92 -1.00
CA ASP A 50 18.04 -7.79 -0.24
C ASP A 50 17.34 -8.81 -1.14
N MET A 51 16.92 -8.41 -2.35
CA MET A 51 16.44 -9.33 -3.39
C MET A 51 17.48 -10.42 -3.69
N GLN A 52 18.74 -10.04 -3.96
CA GLN A 52 19.83 -10.99 -4.22
C GLN A 52 20.05 -11.94 -3.04
N ARG A 53 19.93 -11.44 -1.79
CA ARG A 53 20.12 -12.23 -0.58
C ARG A 53 19.16 -13.42 -0.50
N PHE A 54 17.91 -13.26 -0.95
CA PHE A 54 16.90 -14.32 -0.93
C PHE A 54 16.96 -15.27 -2.13
N SER A 55 17.63 -14.88 -3.21
CA SER A 55 17.85 -15.77 -4.36
C SER A 55 19.01 -16.76 -4.20
N ARG A 56 19.85 -16.60 -3.15
CA ARG A 56 21.00 -17.48 -2.92
C ARG A 56 20.54 -18.94 -2.66
N PRO A 57 21.19 -19.96 -3.25
CA PRO A 57 20.79 -21.36 -3.11
C PRO A 57 20.62 -21.83 -1.66
N GLU A 58 21.50 -21.35 -0.78
CA GLU A 58 21.51 -21.63 0.68
C GLU A 58 20.26 -21.09 1.40
N ARG A 59 19.62 -20.05 0.86
CA ARG A 59 18.44 -19.38 1.41
C ARG A 59 17.15 -19.71 0.69
N ARG A 60 17.20 -20.46 -0.43
CA ARG A 60 15.97 -20.96 -1.10
C ARG A 60 15.11 -21.84 -0.20
N ILE A 61 15.71 -22.51 0.79
CA ILE A 61 14.99 -23.31 1.81
C ILE A 61 14.36 -22.42 2.89
N ASN A 62 15.00 -21.29 3.21
CA ASN A 62 14.57 -20.31 4.23
C ASN A 62 14.17 -19.00 3.54
N GLY A 63 13.24 -19.10 2.59
CA GLY A 63 12.78 -17.98 1.77
C GLY A 63 12.32 -16.77 2.59
N PRO A 64 12.07 -15.62 1.93
CA PRO A 64 11.60 -14.42 2.61
C PRO A 64 10.31 -14.70 3.38
N THR A 65 10.19 -14.14 4.58
CA THR A 65 8.92 -14.15 5.30
C THR A 65 7.90 -13.24 4.60
N ILE A 66 6.61 -13.42 4.87
CA ILE A 66 5.54 -12.55 4.35
C ILE A 66 5.83 -11.07 4.67
N THR A 67 6.34 -10.78 5.87
CA THR A 67 6.75 -9.42 6.27
C THR A 67 7.88 -8.86 5.40
N HIS A 68 8.87 -9.69 5.03
CA HIS A 68 9.94 -9.27 4.13
C HIS A 68 9.42 -9.04 2.71
N LEU A 69 8.53 -9.90 2.20
CA LEU A 69 7.86 -9.70 0.91
C LEU A 69 7.13 -8.36 0.88
N TRP A 70 6.28 -8.08 1.87
CA TRP A 70 5.60 -6.79 1.98
C TRP A 70 6.55 -5.61 2.10
N SER A 71 7.65 -5.76 2.82
CA SER A 71 8.65 -4.68 2.97
C SER A 71 9.33 -4.35 1.64
N MET A 72 9.70 -5.37 0.85
CA MET A 72 10.24 -5.18 -0.50
C MET A 72 9.21 -4.51 -1.43
N LEU A 73 7.95 -4.98 -1.41
CA LEU A 73 6.88 -4.39 -2.23
C LEU A 73 6.55 -2.95 -1.85
N LYS A 74 6.48 -2.63 -0.55
CA LYS A 74 6.24 -1.27 -0.06
C LYS A 74 7.38 -0.33 -0.45
N LEU A 75 8.64 -0.78 -0.35
CA LEU A 75 9.78 0.03 -0.79
C LEU A 75 9.76 0.25 -2.31
N LEU A 76 9.45 -0.79 -3.09
CA LEU A 76 9.29 -0.69 -4.54
C LEU A 76 8.17 0.30 -4.90
N ASP A 77 7.03 0.24 -4.21
CA ASP A 77 5.91 1.17 -4.42
C ASP A 77 6.30 2.63 -4.18
N VAL A 78 7.06 2.90 -3.12
CA VAL A 78 7.58 4.26 -2.86
C VAL A 78 8.47 4.74 -4.00
N LEU A 79 9.36 3.89 -4.53
CA LEU A 79 10.21 4.23 -5.68
C LEU A 79 9.36 4.54 -6.93
N VAL A 80 8.33 3.73 -7.20
CA VAL A 80 7.39 3.94 -8.32
C VAL A 80 6.63 5.26 -8.16
N GLN A 81 6.09 5.54 -6.99
CA GLN A 81 5.35 6.78 -6.71
C GLN A 81 6.25 8.01 -6.84
N LEU A 82 7.47 7.97 -6.31
CA LEU A 82 8.42 9.07 -6.40
C LEU A 82 8.80 9.38 -7.85
N ASP A 83 9.03 8.36 -8.66
CA ASP A 83 9.37 8.56 -10.08
C ASP A 83 8.17 9.15 -10.83
N HIS A 84 6.97 8.64 -10.57
CA HIS A 84 5.74 9.17 -11.15
C HIS A 84 5.51 10.64 -10.75
N LEU A 85 5.70 10.99 -9.47
CA LEU A 85 5.59 12.36 -8.96
C LEU A 85 6.61 13.30 -9.59
N LYS A 86 7.87 12.85 -9.71
CA LYS A 86 8.95 13.58 -10.39
C LYS A 86 8.54 13.91 -11.82
N ASN A 87 8.00 12.94 -12.55
CA ASN A 87 7.61 13.08 -13.96
C ASN A 87 6.32 13.89 -14.15
N ALA A 88 5.42 13.91 -13.17
CA ALA A 88 4.16 14.65 -13.25
C ALA A 88 4.29 16.15 -12.93
N LYS A 89 5.28 16.53 -12.12
CA LYS A 89 5.39 17.88 -11.56
C LYS A 89 6.21 18.82 -12.44
N ALA A 90 5.53 19.53 -13.34
CA ALA A 90 6.17 20.49 -14.26
C ALA A 90 6.92 21.66 -13.58
N SER A 91 6.64 21.97 -12.31
CA SER A 91 7.38 23.02 -11.59
C SER A 91 8.85 22.65 -11.38
N ILE A 92 9.16 21.36 -11.19
CA ILE A 92 10.53 20.88 -10.93
C ILE A 92 11.49 21.24 -12.09
N PRO A 93 11.23 20.84 -13.36
CA PRO A 93 12.12 21.22 -14.46
C PRO A 93 12.13 22.72 -14.75
N ASN A 94 11.05 23.44 -14.45
CA ASN A 94 10.98 24.90 -14.60
C ASN A 94 11.89 25.61 -13.60
N ASP A 95 11.79 25.27 -12.32
CA ASP A 95 12.61 25.83 -11.25
C ASP A 95 14.09 25.46 -11.44
N PHE A 96 14.36 24.22 -11.87
CA PHE A 96 15.72 23.79 -12.23
C PHE A 96 16.30 24.58 -13.42
N SER A 97 15.49 24.90 -14.43
CA SER A 97 15.92 25.72 -15.55
C SER A 97 16.28 27.15 -15.12
N TRP A 98 15.53 27.73 -14.17
CA TRP A 98 15.87 29.01 -13.57
C TRP A 98 17.15 28.94 -12.74
N TYR A 99 17.30 27.92 -11.92
CA TYR A 99 18.49 27.68 -11.10
C TYR A 99 19.77 27.65 -11.96
N LYS A 100 19.76 26.94 -13.10
CA LYS A 100 20.91 26.94 -14.03
C LYS A 100 21.21 28.31 -14.63
N ARG A 101 20.17 29.06 -14.99
CA ARG A 101 20.34 30.42 -15.55
C ARG A 101 20.93 31.37 -14.52
N THR A 102 20.41 31.36 -13.29
CA THR A 102 20.91 32.22 -12.22
C THR A 102 22.30 31.81 -11.78
N PHE A 103 22.59 30.51 -11.65
CA PHE A 103 23.93 29.98 -11.39
C PHE A 103 24.96 30.53 -12.39
N THR A 104 24.66 30.50 -13.69
CA THR A 104 25.56 31.03 -14.73
C THR A 104 25.90 32.51 -14.53
N GLN A 105 24.98 33.29 -13.95
CA GLN A 105 25.20 34.71 -13.68
C GLN A 105 26.00 34.95 -12.40
N VAL A 106 25.91 34.07 -11.40
CA VAL A 106 26.54 34.26 -10.07
C VAL A 106 27.74 33.36 -9.82
N SER A 107 28.06 32.43 -10.73
CA SER A 107 29.08 31.39 -10.54
C SER A 107 30.48 31.96 -10.28
N PHE A 108 30.77 33.19 -10.72
CA PHE A 108 32.06 33.86 -10.50
C PHE A 108 32.40 34.08 -9.02
N GLN A 109 31.41 34.00 -8.12
CA GLN A 109 31.58 34.19 -6.68
C GLN A 109 32.08 32.92 -5.97
N TRP A 110 32.06 31.77 -6.64
CA TRP A 110 32.34 30.46 -6.04
C TRP A 110 33.71 29.95 -6.48
N GLN A 111 34.44 29.27 -5.58
CA GLN A 111 35.75 28.69 -5.88
C GLN A 111 35.63 27.29 -6.53
N ASP A 112 34.62 26.49 -6.15
CA ASP A 112 34.41 25.12 -6.61
C ASP A 112 33.40 25.01 -7.77
N ILE A 113 33.55 25.85 -8.80
CA ILE A 113 32.58 25.95 -9.90
C ILE A 113 32.41 24.63 -10.64
N ASP A 114 33.50 23.88 -10.87
CA ASP A 114 33.47 22.66 -11.67
C ASP A 114 32.72 21.51 -10.97
N SER A 115 32.88 21.38 -9.65
CA SER A 115 32.13 20.40 -8.86
C SER A 115 30.63 20.71 -8.84
N ILE A 116 30.26 21.98 -8.66
CA ILE A 116 28.84 22.39 -8.70
C ILE A 116 28.24 22.16 -10.09
N ARG A 117 29.02 22.35 -11.16
CA ARG A 117 28.59 22.05 -12.54
C ARG A 117 28.33 20.57 -12.75
N GLU A 118 29.19 19.70 -12.24
CA GLU A 118 28.99 18.24 -12.30
C GLU A 118 27.69 17.84 -11.57
N GLU A 119 27.45 18.37 -10.36
CA GLU A 119 26.20 18.11 -9.64
C GLU A 119 24.95 18.61 -10.39
N ILE A 120 25.07 19.75 -11.08
CA ILE A 120 24.00 20.30 -11.93
C ILE A 120 23.72 19.37 -13.10
N ASP A 121 24.76 18.87 -13.77
CA ASP A 121 24.62 17.99 -14.92
C ASP A 121 24.02 16.63 -14.52
N ASP A 122 24.44 16.06 -13.39
CA ASP A 122 23.86 14.85 -12.82
C ASP A 122 22.38 15.03 -12.48
N LEU A 123 22.02 16.15 -11.85
CA LEU A 123 20.63 16.45 -11.53
C LEU A 123 19.81 16.68 -12.80
N GLN A 124 20.39 17.29 -13.84
CA GLN A 124 19.74 17.45 -15.13
C GLN A 124 19.39 16.11 -15.77
N ILE A 125 20.30 15.14 -15.76
CA ILE A 125 20.04 13.79 -16.28
C ILE A 125 18.89 13.14 -15.50
N PHE A 126 18.93 13.22 -14.17
CA PHE A 126 17.91 12.64 -13.29
C PHE A 126 16.50 13.23 -13.53
N LEU A 127 16.40 14.55 -13.70
CA LEU A 127 15.13 15.25 -13.90
C LEU A 127 14.58 15.11 -15.32
N SER A 128 15.45 15.03 -16.33
CA SER A 128 15.04 14.89 -17.74
C SER A 128 14.67 13.47 -18.12
N THR A 129 15.27 12.47 -17.46
CA THR A 129 15.02 11.06 -17.73
C THR A 129 13.71 10.62 -17.09
N ARG A 130 12.72 10.27 -17.92
CA ARG A 130 11.53 9.57 -17.44
C ARG A 130 11.89 8.21 -16.87
N TRP A 131 11.22 7.82 -15.80
CA TRP A 131 11.45 6.55 -15.08
C TRP A 131 12.90 6.35 -14.58
N ALA A 132 13.65 7.43 -14.32
CA ALA A 132 15.06 7.37 -13.90
C ALA A 132 15.31 6.55 -12.62
N ILE A 133 14.38 6.55 -11.66
CA ILE A 133 14.51 5.81 -10.40
C ILE A 133 14.37 4.31 -10.67
N LEU A 134 13.39 3.92 -11.47
CA LEU A 134 13.22 2.51 -11.86
C LEU A 134 14.37 2.00 -12.74
N LEU A 135 14.88 2.84 -13.65
CA LEU A 135 16.05 2.49 -14.45
C LEU A 135 17.29 2.30 -13.57
N ASN A 136 17.48 3.14 -12.56
CA ASN A 136 18.54 2.97 -11.58
C ASN A 136 18.39 1.67 -10.77
N LEU A 137 17.17 1.34 -10.32
CA LEU A 137 16.90 0.06 -9.66
C LEU A 137 17.26 -1.13 -10.56
N HIS A 138 16.88 -1.09 -11.84
CA HIS A 138 17.25 -2.13 -12.79
C HIS A 138 18.77 -2.29 -12.95
N VAL A 139 19.53 -1.18 -12.97
CA VAL A 139 21.00 -1.22 -12.98
C VAL A 139 21.56 -1.86 -11.71
N GLU A 140 21.05 -1.50 -10.53
CA GLU A 140 21.49 -2.09 -9.26
C GLU A 140 21.18 -3.59 -9.17
N MET A 141 20.02 -4.01 -9.68
CA MET A 141 19.62 -5.42 -9.79
C MET A 141 20.54 -6.21 -10.74
N PHE A 142 20.92 -5.62 -11.86
CA PHE A 142 21.89 -6.21 -12.78
C PHE A 142 23.28 -6.34 -12.13
N ARG A 143 23.72 -5.35 -11.34
CA ARG A 143 25.01 -5.39 -10.63
C ARG A 143 25.11 -6.55 -9.64
N VAL A 144 24.04 -6.83 -8.90
CA VAL A 144 24.03 -7.93 -7.91
C VAL A 144 23.84 -9.30 -8.56
N ASN A 145 23.24 -9.39 -9.75
CA ASN A 145 22.90 -10.65 -10.45
C ASN A 145 21.94 -11.56 -9.66
N ASN A 146 21.40 -12.60 -10.30
CA ASN A 146 20.57 -13.64 -9.67
C ASN A 146 19.36 -13.09 -8.89
N VAL A 147 18.62 -12.12 -9.41
CA VAL A 147 17.40 -11.57 -8.77
C VAL A 147 16.10 -12.15 -9.35
N GLU A 148 16.18 -12.97 -10.40
CA GLU A 148 15.00 -13.48 -11.11
C GLU A 148 14.11 -14.36 -10.24
N ASP A 149 14.69 -15.22 -9.39
CA ASP A 149 13.93 -16.12 -8.53
C ASP A 149 13.02 -15.35 -7.55
N ILE A 150 13.58 -14.32 -6.90
CA ILE A 150 12.82 -13.51 -5.94
C ILE A 150 11.78 -12.63 -6.63
N LEU A 151 12.06 -12.14 -7.84
CA LEU A 151 11.06 -11.42 -8.64
C LEU A 151 9.85 -12.31 -8.93
N GLN A 152 10.07 -13.57 -9.31
CA GLN A 152 8.98 -14.50 -9.55
C GLN A 152 8.16 -14.77 -8.28
N VAL A 153 8.82 -14.94 -7.13
CA VAL A 153 8.14 -15.09 -5.83
C VAL A 153 7.29 -13.85 -5.51
N LEU A 154 7.81 -12.64 -5.75
CA LEU A 154 7.08 -11.40 -5.52
C LEU A 154 5.87 -11.25 -6.46
N ILE A 155 6.00 -11.65 -7.74
CA ILE A 155 4.89 -11.65 -8.70
C ILE A 155 3.79 -12.59 -8.24
N VAL A 156 4.14 -13.84 -7.91
CA VAL A 156 3.17 -14.85 -7.44
C VAL A 156 2.49 -14.36 -6.17
N PHE A 157 3.24 -13.87 -5.19
CA PHE A 157 2.70 -13.34 -3.94
C PHE A 157 1.74 -12.17 -4.20
N ALA A 158 2.07 -11.25 -5.10
CA ALA A 158 1.21 -10.12 -5.43
C ALA A 158 -0.10 -10.57 -6.10
N ILE A 159 -0.04 -11.56 -7.00
CA ILE A 159 -1.21 -12.12 -7.67
C ILE A 159 -2.10 -12.88 -6.69
N GLU A 160 -1.53 -13.79 -5.90
CA GLU A 160 -2.27 -14.54 -4.89
C GLU A 160 -2.92 -13.61 -3.88
N SER A 161 -2.20 -12.57 -3.43
CA SER A 161 -2.75 -11.56 -2.50
C SER A 161 -3.91 -10.76 -3.12
N LEU A 162 -3.87 -10.50 -4.44
CA LEU A 162 -4.95 -9.82 -5.16
C LEU A 162 -6.14 -10.74 -5.46
N GLU A 163 -5.92 -12.03 -5.73
CA GLU A 163 -6.97 -13.01 -6.03
C GLU A 163 -7.70 -13.48 -4.76
N LEU A 164 -6.99 -13.63 -3.65
CA LEU A 164 -7.54 -14.05 -2.36
C LEU A 164 -8.08 -12.89 -1.50
N ASP A 165 -7.99 -11.65 -1.98
CA ASP A 165 -8.29 -10.42 -1.23
C ASP A 165 -7.61 -10.40 0.16
N PHE A 166 -6.35 -10.83 0.20
CA PHE A 166 -5.55 -10.96 1.44
C PHE A 166 -5.11 -9.60 2.03
N ALA A 167 -5.52 -8.49 1.42
CA ALA A 167 -5.24 -7.13 1.86
C ALA A 167 -6.35 -6.62 2.78
N LEU A 168 -6.05 -6.39 4.06
CA LEU A 168 -7.01 -5.83 5.02
C LEU A 168 -7.25 -4.34 4.71
N LEU A 169 -6.17 -3.59 4.46
CA LEU A 169 -6.24 -2.15 4.23
C LEU A 169 -6.23 -1.85 2.73
N PHE A 170 -7.09 -0.93 2.31
CA PHE A 170 -7.22 -0.55 0.90
C PHE A 170 -5.92 -0.10 0.22
N PRO A 171 -4.96 0.58 0.90
CA PRO A 171 -3.72 0.98 0.26
C PRO A 171 -2.88 -0.23 -0.14
N GLU A 172 -2.99 -1.36 0.55
CA GLU A 172 -2.23 -2.58 0.25
C GLU A 172 -2.64 -3.16 -1.10
N ARG A 173 -3.95 -3.21 -1.38
CA ARG A 173 -4.45 -3.57 -2.72
C ARG A 173 -3.89 -2.63 -3.79
N HIS A 174 -3.89 -1.32 -3.55
CA HIS A 174 -3.38 -0.34 -4.51
C HIS A 174 -1.85 -0.43 -4.68
N ILE A 175 -1.09 -0.75 -3.63
CA ILE A 175 0.35 -1.06 -3.69
C ILE A 175 0.58 -2.21 -4.66
N LEU A 176 -0.11 -3.34 -4.47
CA LEU A 176 0.04 -4.53 -5.31
C LEU A 176 -0.24 -4.21 -6.79
N LEU A 177 -1.30 -3.44 -7.06
CA LEU A 177 -1.64 -3.03 -8.43
C LEU A 177 -0.61 -2.08 -9.07
N ARG A 178 0.06 -1.22 -8.29
CA ARG A 178 1.13 -0.33 -8.79
C ARG A 178 2.44 -1.07 -9.06
N VAL A 179 2.83 -1.99 -8.17
CA VAL A 179 4.13 -2.68 -8.26
C VAL A 179 4.13 -3.87 -9.20
N LEU A 180 3.02 -4.59 -9.34
CA LEU A 180 2.90 -5.75 -10.22
C LEU A 180 3.36 -5.49 -11.67
N PRO A 181 2.92 -4.43 -12.39
CA PRO A 181 3.41 -4.16 -13.73
C PRO A 181 4.94 -3.92 -13.78
N VAL A 182 5.50 -3.30 -12.74
CA VAL A 182 6.95 -3.07 -12.64
C VAL A 182 7.70 -4.37 -12.42
N LEU A 183 7.22 -5.24 -11.54
CA LEU A 183 7.82 -6.57 -11.31
C LEU A 183 7.83 -7.41 -12.60
N VAL A 184 6.73 -7.39 -13.36
CA VAL A 184 6.64 -8.11 -14.65
C VAL A 184 7.67 -7.57 -15.65
N VAL A 185 7.81 -6.25 -15.77
CA VAL A 185 8.82 -5.64 -16.66
C VAL A 185 10.24 -6.00 -16.22
N LEU A 186 10.53 -6.01 -14.92
CA LEU A 186 11.85 -6.37 -14.40
C LEU A 186 12.17 -7.87 -14.60
N ALA A 187 11.18 -8.76 -14.43
CA ALA A 187 11.34 -10.21 -14.56
C ALA A 187 11.40 -10.70 -16.01
N THR A 188 10.75 -10.00 -16.94
CA THR A 188 10.78 -10.31 -18.40
C THR A 188 12.13 -10.03 -19.05
N SER A 189 13.14 -9.65 -18.26
CA SER A 189 14.55 -9.73 -18.68
C SER A 189 15.02 -11.18 -18.89
N SER A 190 14.29 -12.17 -18.36
CA SER A 190 14.58 -13.62 -18.42
C SER A 190 13.61 -14.38 -19.36
N GLU A 191 14.13 -15.36 -20.11
CA GLU A 191 13.48 -16.02 -21.26
C GLU A 191 12.32 -17.00 -20.94
N LYS A 192 11.90 -17.19 -19.68
CA LYS A 192 10.98 -18.28 -19.33
C LYS A 192 9.64 -17.82 -18.74
N ASP A 193 8.56 -18.19 -19.43
CA ASP A 193 7.21 -18.49 -18.94
C ASP A 193 6.51 -17.44 -18.05
N SER A 194 6.44 -16.18 -18.49
CA SER A 194 5.56 -15.15 -17.90
C SER A 194 4.14 -15.11 -18.50
N GLU A 195 3.81 -16.03 -19.42
CA GLU A 195 2.61 -15.95 -20.28
C GLU A 195 1.25 -16.07 -19.55
N SER A 196 1.19 -16.59 -18.33
CA SER A 196 -0.10 -16.90 -17.65
C SER A 196 -0.51 -15.95 -16.52
N LEU A 197 0.35 -15.00 -16.13
CA LEU A 197 0.24 -14.35 -14.82
C LEU A 197 -0.52 -13.02 -14.81
N TYR A 198 -0.77 -12.38 -15.96
CA TYR A 198 -1.44 -11.08 -16.01
C TYR A 198 -2.90 -11.19 -16.51
N LYS A 199 -3.84 -11.46 -15.59
CA LYS A 199 -5.28 -11.31 -15.89
C LYS A 199 -5.68 -9.83 -15.96
N ARG A 200 -5.55 -9.28 -17.18
CA ARG A 200 -6.37 -8.32 -17.97
C ARG A 200 -7.41 -7.38 -17.33
N ASN A 201 -7.37 -7.04 -16.05
CA ASN A 201 -8.07 -5.85 -15.55
C ASN A 201 -7.07 -4.70 -15.49
N ASP A 202 -7.36 -3.61 -16.21
CA ASP A 202 -6.58 -2.37 -16.22
C ASP A 202 -7.30 -1.31 -15.40
N PRO A 203 -7.21 -1.38 -14.05
CA PRO A 203 -7.86 -0.44 -13.17
C PRO A 203 -7.14 0.91 -13.19
N ILE A 204 -7.90 1.98 -12.99
CA ILE A 204 -7.34 3.28 -12.68
C ILE A 204 -7.20 3.33 -11.15
N ILE A 205 -5.96 3.43 -10.70
CA ILE A 205 -5.61 3.34 -9.29
C ILE A 205 -5.05 4.67 -8.79
N PRO A 206 -5.34 5.05 -7.53
CA PRO A 206 -4.70 6.20 -6.91
C PRO A 206 -3.19 5.99 -6.82
N ALA A 207 -2.41 7.04 -7.09
CA ALA A 207 -0.95 7.03 -6.92
C ALA A 207 -0.52 7.99 -5.80
N PHE A 208 -1.03 9.21 -5.85
CA PHE A 208 -0.83 10.29 -4.89
C PHE A 208 -2.07 11.18 -4.98
N PRO A 209 -2.59 11.84 -3.93
CA PRO A 209 -3.86 12.60 -3.91
C PRO A 209 -4.61 12.84 -5.24
N ASP A 210 -4.13 13.76 -6.08
CA ASP A 210 -4.77 14.14 -7.36
C ASP A 210 -4.15 13.44 -8.59
N LEU A 211 -3.24 12.49 -8.37
CA LEU A 211 -2.53 11.70 -9.37
C LEU A 211 -3.03 10.26 -9.37
N HIS A 212 -3.26 9.76 -10.57
CA HIS A 212 -3.70 8.40 -10.83
C HIS A 212 -2.68 7.70 -11.72
N LEU A 213 -2.63 6.38 -11.59
CA LEU A 213 -1.87 5.50 -12.45
C LEU A 213 -2.81 4.47 -13.06
N SER A 214 -2.41 3.91 -14.19
CA SER A 214 -3.00 2.67 -14.69
C SER A 214 -1.87 1.68 -14.90
N PRO A 215 -2.01 0.42 -14.47
CA PRO A 215 -0.98 -0.59 -14.70
C PRO A 215 -0.61 -0.73 -16.18
N ALA A 216 -1.57 -0.61 -17.10
CA ALA A 216 -1.29 -0.62 -18.53
C ALA A 216 -0.45 0.57 -19.00
N ALA A 217 -0.68 1.78 -18.46
CA ALA A 217 0.17 2.93 -18.81
C ALA A 217 1.60 2.73 -18.33
N ILE A 218 1.80 2.16 -17.13
CA ILE A 218 3.13 1.82 -16.61
C ILE A 218 3.84 0.86 -17.58
N LEU A 219 3.19 -0.24 -17.96
CA LEU A 219 3.74 -1.22 -18.91
C LEU A 219 4.08 -0.56 -20.25
N LYS A 220 3.18 0.27 -20.79
CA LYS A 220 3.38 0.95 -22.07
C LYS A 220 4.56 1.92 -22.03
N GLU A 221 4.67 2.74 -20.99
CA GLU A 221 5.78 3.69 -20.87
C GLU A 221 7.12 3.00 -20.64
N LEU A 222 7.15 1.93 -19.84
CA LEU A 222 8.37 1.16 -19.59
C LEU A 222 8.83 0.36 -20.81
N SER A 223 7.92 -0.04 -21.70
CA SER A 223 8.28 -0.79 -22.93
C SER A 223 9.36 -0.13 -23.78
N ILE A 224 9.45 1.20 -23.75
CA ILE A 224 10.47 1.98 -24.49
C ILE A 224 11.88 1.69 -23.99
N TYR A 225 12.03 1.40 -22.70
CA TYR A 225 13.32 1.17 -22.04
C TYR A 225 13.69 -0.32 -21.97
N PHE A 226 12.71 -1.21 -21.97
CA PHE A 226 12.91 -2.66 -21.79
C PHE A 226 12.61 -3.41 -23.09
N GLN A 227 13.60 -3.49 -23.99
CA GLN A 227 13.43 -4.10 -25.32
C GLN A 227 12.95 -5.56 -25.29
N LYS A 228 13.43 -6.36 -24.33
CA LYS A 228 12.99 -7.75 -24.13
C LYS A 228 11.51 -7.85 -23.82
N PHE A 229 11.01 -6.96 -22.95
CA PHE A 229 9.59 -6.84 -22.65
C PHE A 229 8.80 -6.33 -23.87
N ALA A 230 9.31 -5.34 -24.59
CA ALA A 230 8.65 -4.79 -25.79
C ALA A 230 8.44 -5.84 -26.90
N ALA A 231 9.36 -6.81 -27.02
CA ALA A 231 9.23 -7.92 -27.96
C ALA A 231 8.03 -8.84 -27.64
N GLN A 232 7.51 -8.82 -26.41
CA GLN A 232 6.35 -9.60 -25.98
C GLN A 232 5.05 -8.85 -26.29
N THR A 233 4.75 -8.70 -27.59
CA THR A 233 3.62 -7.90 -28.10
C THR A 233 2.27 -8.25 -27.46
N ARG A 234 2.08 -9.51 -27.02
CA ARG A 234 0.85 -10.01 -26.38
C ARG A 234 0.61 -9.45 -24.96
N LEU A 235 1.66 -9.05 -24.23
CA LEU A 235 1.52 -8.41 -22.92
C LEU A 235 1.13 -6.92 -23.04
N LEU A 236 1.36 -6.32 -24.22
CA LEU A 236 1.06 -4.92 -24.53
C LEU A 236 -0.29 -4.73 -25.24
N THR A 237 -0.90 -5.80 -25.74
CA THR A 237 -2.22 -5.74 -26.38
C THR A 237 -3.31 -5.57 -25.31
N LEU A 238 -3.83 -4.35 -25.19
CA LEU A 238 -5.05 -4.08 -24.44
C LEU A 238 -6.26 -4.66 -25.21
N PRO A 239 -7.25 -5.25 -24.51
CA PRO A 239 -8.54 -5.60 -25.12
C PRO A 239 -9.13 -4.37 -25.82
N ALA A 240 -9.76 -4.58 -26.97
CA ALA A 240 -10.33 -3.47 -27.69
C ALA A 240 -11.45 -2.81 -26.85
N PRO A 241 -11.67 -1.49 -26.94
CA PRO A 241 -12.61 -0.77 -26.06
C PRO A 241 -14.05 -1.33 -26.01
N HIS A 242 -14.45 -2.11 -27.02
CA HIS A 242 -15.78 -2.72 -27.14
C HIS A 242 -15.92 -4.07 -26.39
N GLU A 243 -14.81 -4.70 -25.98
CA GLU A 243 -14.80 -5.97 -25.23
C GLU A 243 -14.87 -5.75 -23.72
N LEU A 244 -14.85 -4.49 -23.28
CA LEU A 244 -14.83 -4.11 -21.88
C LEU A 244 -16.24 -3.64 -21.46
N PRO A 245 -16.80 -4.13 -20.34
CA PRO A 245 -18.04 -3.58 -19.80
C PRO A 245 -17.87 -2.07 -19.57
N PRO A 246 -18.95 -1.27 -19.53
CA PRO A 246 -18.86 0.16 -19.28
C PRO A 246 -18.19 0.41 -17.92
N ARG A 247 -16.86 0.60 -17.95
CA ARG A 247 -15.97 0.62 -16.78
C ARG A 247 -16.38 1.67 -15.76
N GLU A 248 -17.00 2.74 -16.21
CA GLU A 248 -17.57 3.79 -15.37
C GLU A 248 -18.48 3.23 -14.27
N ARG A 249 -19.31 2.21 -14.57
CA ARG A 249 -20.20 1.62 -13.57
C ARG A 249 -19.47 1.00 -12.38
N GLN A 250 -18.26 0.51 -12.60
CA GLN A 250 -17.43 -0.09 -11.56
C GLN A 250 -16.93 0.94 -10.55
N TYR A 251 -16.66 2.18 -10.98
CA TYR A 251 -16.08 3.23 -10.15
C TYR A 251 -17.14 4.12 -9.50
N LEU A 252 -18.25 4.40 -10.17
CA LEU A 252 -19.25 5.32 -9.64
C LEU A 252 -19.99 4.73 -8.43
N ILE A 253 -19.85 5.39 -7.28
CA ILE A 253 -20.49 5.05 -6.00
C ILE A 253 -22.01 4.98 -6.13
N THR A 254 -22.62 5.76 -7.02
CA THR A 254 -24.06 5.72 -7.29
C THR A 254 -24.58 4.32 -7.63
N ASN A 255 -23.76 3.48 -8.28
CA ASN A 255 -24.13 2.10 -8.60
C ASN A 255 -23.98 1.13 -7.42
N HIS A 256 -23.24 1.51 -6.38
CA HIS A 256 -22.93 0.67 -5.22
C HIS A 256 -23.64 1.13 -3.96
N ILE A 257 -24.17 2.37 -3.93
CA ILE A 257 -24.72 3.00 -2.72
C ILE A 257 -25.88 2.22 -2.11
N GLY A 258 -26.69 1.55 -2.92
CA GLY A 258 -27.78 0.68 -2.44
C GLY A 258 -27.25 -0.50 -1.62
N THR A 259 -26.23 -1.19 -2.13
CA THR A 259 -25.56 -2.29 -1.42
C THR A 259 -24.85 -1.80 -0.18
N ILE A 260 -24.11 -0.69 -0.28
CA ILE A 260 -23.39 -0.08 0.85
C ILE A 260 -24.36 0.27 1.98
N ARG A 261 -25.53 0.83 1.66
CA ARG A 261 -26.55 1.15 2.66
C ARG A 261 -27.03 -0.10 3.40
N ALA A 262 -27.32 -1.17 2.66
CA ALA A 262 -27.72 -2.44 3.25
C ALA A 262 -26.60 -3.05 4.12
N GLU A 263 -25.35 -3.04 3.64
CA GLU A 263 -24.17 -3.48 4.40
C GLU A 263 -24.00 -2.67 5.70
N HIS A 264 -24.14 -1.35 5.63
CA HIS A 264 -24.03 -0.46 6.78
C HIS A 264 -25.09 -0.77 7.84
N ASP A 265 -26.35 -0.87 7.44
CA ASP A 265 -27.47 -1.08 8.35
C ASP A 265 -27.37 -2.46 9.03
N ASP A 266 -27.07 -3.49 8.24
CA ASP A 266 -26.85 -4.85 8.73
C ASP A 266 -25.68 -4.92 9.73
N PHE A 267 -24.51 -4.38 9.35
CA PHE A 267 -23.33 -4.34 10.21
C PHE A 267 -23.61 -3.61 11.53
N THR A 268 -24.25 -2.44 11.48
CA THR A 268 -24.52 -1.62 12.67
C THR A 268 -25.42 -2.37 13.66
N ILE A 269 -26.44 -3.08 13.16
CA ILE A 269 -27.35 -3.88 14.00
C ILE A 269 -26.59 -5.07 14.61
N ARG A 270 -25.85 -5.83 13.80
CA ARG A 270 -25.07 -6.98 14.29
C ARG A 270 -24.00 -6.57 15.29
N PHE A 271 -23.27 -5.49 15.01
CA PHE A 271 -22.25 -4.95 15.91
C PHE A 271 -22.84 -4.53 17.25
N ALA A 272 -23.96 -3.81 17.25
CA ALA A 272 -24.65 -3.43 18.48
C ALA A 272 -25.15 -4.64 19.26
N SER A 273 -25.67 -5.67 18.57
CA SER A 273 -26.10 -6.93 19.19
C SER A 273 -24.92 -7.66 19.86
N SER A 274 -23.81 -7.85 19.14
CA SER A 274 -22.61 -8.51 19.68
C SER A 274 -22.01 -7.73 20.86
N LEU A 275 -22.01 -6.40 20.80
CA LEU A 275 -21.57 -5.56 21.91
C LEU A 275 -22.46 -5.74 23.15
N ASN A 276 -23.79 -5.76 22.97
CA ASN A 276 -24.72 -6.00 24.07
C ASN A 276 -24.53 -7.39 24.70
N GLN A 277 -24.29 -8.43 23.89
CA GLN A 277 -23.97 -9.76 24.39
C GLN A 277 -22.67 -9.75 25.22
N LEU A 278 -21.64 -9.03 24.76
CA LEU A 278 -20.40 -8.88 25.50
C LEU A 278 -20.58 -8.15 26.83
N LEU A 279 -21.43 -7.11 26.86
CA LEU A 279 -21.77 -6.39 28.08
C LEU A 279 -22.56 -7.25 29.06
N LEU A 280 -23.52 -8.04 28.57
CA LEU A 280 -24.24 -9.02 29.37
C LEU A 280 -23.30 -10.06 29.97
N LEU A 281 -22.36 -10.56 29.17
CA LEU A 281 -21.35 -11.51 29.64
C LEU A 281 -20.54 -10.94 30.81
N LYS A 282 -20.15 -9.65 30.76
CA LYS A 282 -19.44 -8.99 31.86
C LYS A 282 -20.27 -8.84 33.14
N SER A 283 -21.60 -8.96 33.05
CA SER A 283 -22.52 -8.83 34.19
C SER A 283 -22.91 -10.15 34.84
N ILE A 284 -22.66 -11.29 34.18
CA ILE A 284 -23.03 -12.63 34.66
C ILE A 284 -21.82 -13.28 35.32
N ASP A 285 -21.92 -13.57 36.61
CA ASP A 285 -20.93 -14.38 37.31
C ASP A 285 -21.10 -15.87 36.98
N GLY A 286 -20.00 -16.54 36.62
CA GLY A 286 -20.00 -17.98 36.34
C GLY A 286 -20.67 -18.40 35.04
N ALA A 287 -20.64 -17.54 34.01
CA ALA A 287 -21.13 -17.85 32.68
C ALA A 287 -20.47 -19.11 32.08
N ASP A 288 -21.23 -19.83 31.25
CA ASP A 288 -20.75 -21.02 30.55
C ASP A 288 -19.52 -20.69 29.68
N VAL A 289 -18.49 -21.54 29.73
CA VAL A 289 -17.18 -21.28 29.10
C VAL A 289 -17.28 -21.28 27.57
N ASP A 290 -18.07 -22.19 27.00
CA ASP A 290 -18.24 -22.28 25.56
C ASP A 290 -19.00 -21.06 25.04
N TRP A 291 -20.04 -20.64 25.76
CA TRP A 291 -20.75 -19.39 25.46
C TRP A 291 -19.85 -18.14 25.59
N CYS A 292 -18.99 -18.07 26.62
CA CYS A 292 -18.01 -16.98 26.76
C CYS A 292 -17.11 -16.88 25.52
N LYS A 293 -16.59 -18.02 25.06
CA LYS A 293 -15.69 -18.10 23.90
C LYS A 293 -16.42 -17.67 22.62
N GLU A 294 -17.65 -18.12 22.43
CA GLU A 294 -18.47 -17.75 21.28
C GLU A 294 -18.74 -16.23 21.23
N VAL A 295 -19.15 -15.62 22.35
CA VAL A 295 -19.43 -14.18 22.40
C VAL A 295 -18.17 -13.34 22.12
N LYS A 296 -17.03 -13.71 22.70
CA LYS A 296 -15.75 -13.01 22.48
C LYS A 296 -15.24 -13.18 21.04
N GLY A 297 -15.36 -14.40 20.48
CA GLY A 297 -15.02 -14.69 19.09
C GLY A 297 -15.91 -13.93 18.09
N ASN A 298 -17.23 -13.92 18.31
CA ASN A 298 -18.16 -13.13 17.50
C ASN A 298 -17.81 -11.64 17.53
N MET A 299 -17.40 -11.10 18.69
CA MET A 299 -16.93 -9.71 18.76
C MET A 299 -15.64 -9.49 17.96
N TYR A 300 -14.70 -10.44 17.97
CA TYR A 300 -13.49 -10.39 17.16
C TYR A 300 -13.81 -10.32 15.67
N ASP A 301 -14.67 -11.21 15.17
CA ASP A 301 -15.09 -11.23 13.77
C ASP A 301 -15.78 -9.93 13.37
N MET A 302 -16.66 -9.39 14.23
CA MET A 302 -17.31 -8.11 14.00
C MET A 302 -16.33 -6.94 13.89
N VAL A 303 -15.25 -6.93 14.68
CA VAL A 303 -14.23 -5.88 14.62
C VAL A 303 -13.42 -6.00 13.32
N VAL A 304 -13.04 -7.21 12.93
CA VAL A 304 -12.32 -7.46 11.66
C VAL A 304 -13.17 -7.06 10.46
N GLU A 305 -14.45 -7.46 10.43
CA GLU A 305 -15.40 -7.08 9.39
C GLU A 305 -15.57 -5.55 9.33
N GLY A 306 -15.64 -4.87 10.47
CA GLY A 306 -15.72 -3.43 10.55
C GLY A 306 -14.53 -2.73 9.88
N PHE A 307 -13.30 -3.21 10.15
CA PHE A 307 -12.11 -2.69 9.46
C PHE A 307 -12.14 -2.96 7.95
N GLN A 308 -12.59 -4.15 7.53
CA GLN A 308 -12.74 -4.48 6.11
C GLN A 308 -13.78 -3.60 5.42
N LEU A 309 -14.93 -3.31 6.05
CA LEU A 309 -15.95 -2.40 5.52
C LEU A 309 -15.40 -0.98 5.36
N LEU A 310 -14.79 -0.43 6.41
CA LEU A 310 -14.18 0.90 6.38
C LEU A 310 -13.11 1.00 5.29
N SER A 311 -12.29 -0.04 5.16
CA SER A 311 -11.26 -0.17 4.13
C SER A 311 -11.88 -0.17 2.73
N ARG A 312 -12.84 -1.06 2.44
CA ARG A 312 -13.52 -1.17 1.13
C ARG A 312 -14.23 0.13 0.74
N TRP A 313 -14.98 0.74 1.66
CA TRP A 313 -15.71 1.98 1.39
C TRP A 313 -14.76 3.16 1.17
N THR A 314 -13.67 3.23 1.91
CA THR A 314 -12.63 4.26 1.69
C THR A 314 -11.96 4.05 0.33
N ALA A 315 -11.64 2.80 -0.04
CA ALA A 315 -11.08 2.45 -1.35
C ALA A 315 -11.95 2.98 -2.49
N ARG A 316 -13.28 2.79 -2.40
CA ARG A 316 -14.25 3.24 -3.41
C ARG A 316 -14.20 4.74 -3.66
N ILE A 317 -14.06 5.55 -2.61
CA ILE A 317 -13.91 7.01 -2.75
C ILE A 317 -12.65 7.33 -3.55
N TRP A 318 -11.52 6.75 -3.15
CA TRP A 318 -10.23 6.97 -3.80
C TRP A 318 -10.23 6.50 -5.27
N GLU A 319 -10.82 5.35 -5.55
CA GLU A 319 -10.95 4.80 -6.90
C GLU A 319 -11.86 5.64 -7.79
N GLN A 320 -13.00 6.13 -7.27
CA GLN A 320 -13.84 7.08 -8.02
C GLN A 320 -13.09 8.39 -8.30
N CYS A 321 -12.36 8.93 -7.32
CA CYS A 321 -11.55 10.12 -7.51
C CYS A 321 -10.51 9.90 -8.61
N ALA A 322 -9.73 8.82 -8.54
CA ALA A 322 -8.73 8.48 -9.56
C ALA A 322 -9.36 8.34 -10.95
N TRP A 323 -10.52 7.68 -11.04
CA TRP A 323 -11.28 7.58 -12.29
C TRP A 323 -11.71 8.94 -12.85
N LYS A 324 -12.27 9.82 -12.01
CA LYS A 324 -12.72 11.16 -12.41
C LYS A 324 -11.53 12.06 -12.80
N PHE A 325 -10.41 12.00 -12.08
CA PHE A 325 -9.19 12.73 -12.44
C PHE A 325 -8.61 12.31 -13.79
N SER A 326 -8.76 11.03 -14.16
CA SER A 326 -8.32 10.54 -15.48
C SER A 326 -9.20 11.01 -16.65
N ARG A 327 -10.38 11.59 -16.37
CA ARG A 327 -11.39 11.96 -17.37
C ARG A 327 -11.96 13.34 -17.07
N PRO A 328 -11.28 14.43 -17.48
CA PRO A 328 -11.83 15.77 -17.41
C PRO A 328 -13.19 15.88 -18.12
N CYS A 329 -14.13 16.59 -17.50
CA CYS A 329 -15.43 16.88 -18.08
C CYS A 329 -15.27 17.69 -19.39
N LYS A 330 -15.84 17.17 -20.49
CA LYS A 330 -15.74 17.78 -21.82
C LYS A 330 -16.75 18.90 -22.03
N ASP A 331 -17.91 18.78 -21.39
CA ASP A 331 -19.07 19.67 -21.59
C ASP A 331 -19.27 20.61 -20.39
N ALA A 332 -18.18 21.13 -19.81
CA ALA A 332 -18.29 22.17 -18.80
C ALA A 332 -18.94 23.41 -19.45
N ILE A 333 -20.21 23.65 -19.13
CA ILE A 333 -20.94 24.85 -19.54
C ILE A 333 -20.99 25.77 -18.31
N PRO A 334 -20.58 27.04 -18.40
CA PRO A 334 -20.60 27.94 -17.25
C PRO A 334 -22.05 28.11 -16.80
N PRO A 335 -22.41 27.74 -15.56
CA PRO A 335 -23.67 28.20 -15.01
C PRO A 335 -23.47 29.70 -14.78
N GLU A 336 -24.15 30.52 -15.59
CA GLU A 336 -24.07 31.99 -15.65
C GLU A 336 -23.03 32.58 -16.60
N SER A 337 -23.23 32.38 -17.91
CA SER A 337 -22.60 33.24 -18.92
C SER A 337 -23.30 34.60 -19.01
N ASN A 338 -23.08 35.47 -18.02
CA ASN A 338 -23.19 36.92 -18.22
C ASN A 338 -21.90 37.41 -18.92
N GLY A 339 -21.81 37.14 -20.24
CA GLY A 339 -20.99 37.93 -21.16
C GLY A 339 -19.47 37.80 -21.13
N THR A 340 -18.85 37.11 -20.17
CA THR A 340 -17.40 36.83 -20.20
C THR A 340 -17.14 35.34 -20.31
N SER A 341 -16.52 34.94 -21.42
CA SER A 341 -16.05 33.58 -21.66
C SER A 341 -14.90 33.28 -20.70
N GLU A 342 -15.19 33.01 -19.43
CA GLU A 342 -14.19 32.61 -18.43
C GLU A 342 -13.60 31.26 -18.86
N SER A 343 -12.28 31.23 -19.06
CA SER A 343 -11.55 30.00 -19.32
C SER A 343 -11.64 29.11 -18.08
N PHE A 344 -12.27 27.93 -18.21
CA PHE A 344 -12.25 26.93 -17.15
C PHE A 344 -10.82 26.57 -16.75
N PHE A 345 -10.53 26.57 -15.45
CA PHE A 345 -9.32 25.94 -14.95
C PHE A 345 -9.43 24.43 -15.15
N ASP A 346 -8.36 23.79 -15.64
CA ASP A 346 -8.37 22.35 -15.94
C ASP A 346 -8.69 21.49 -14.70
N TYR A 347 -8.32 21.96 -13.51
CA TYR A 347 -8.68 21.30 -12.26
C TYR A 347 -10.19 21.31 -11.98
N GLU A 348 -10.91 22.37 -12.33
CA GLU A 348 -12.36 22.42 -12.15
C GLU A 348 -13.08 21.40 -13.04
N LYS A 349 -12.54 21.08 -14.22
CA LYS A 349 -13.11 20.09 -15.14
C LYS A 349 -13.05 18.66 -14.58
N VAL A 350 -12.08 18.35 -13.72
CA VAL A 350 -11.93 17.03 -13.11
C VAL A 350 -12.59 16.93 -11.72
N VAL A 351 -12.84 18.07 -11.07
CA VAL A 351 -13.53 18.16 -9.77
C VAL A 351 -14.90 18.81 -9.92
N ARG A 352 -14.97 20.15 -9.90
CA ARG A 352 -16.24 20.90 -9.80
C ARG A 352 -17.30 20.48 -10.82
N TYR A 353 -16.91 20.29 -12.08
CA TYR A 353 -17.83 19.98 -13.18
C TYR A 353 -17.92 18.48 -13.51
N ASN A 354 -17.15 17.63 -12.82
CA ASN A 354 -17.11 16.19 -13.11
C ASN A 354 -18.01 15.35 -12.21
N TYR A 355 -18.64 15.96 -11.21
CA TYR A 355 -19.58 15.31 -10.30
C TYR A 355 -20.97 15.92 -10.41
N ASN A 356 -21.95 15.11 -10.78
CA ASN A 356 -23.35 15.52 -10.83
C ASN A 356 -23.95 15.61 -9.41
N SER A 357 -25.23 16.03 -9.28
CA SER A 357 -25.87 16.16 -7.97
C SER A 357 -26.02 14.81 -7.24
N GLU A 358 -26.33 13.74 -7.97
CA GLU A 358 -26.51 12.41 -7.39
C GLU A 358 -25.19 11.81 -6.91
N GLU A 359 -24.11 11.95 -7.68
CA GLU A 359 -22.77 11.51 -7.32
C GLU A 359 -22.25 12.25 -6.07
N ARG A 360 -22.50 13.56 -5.96
CA ARG A 360 -22.15 14.34 -4.77
C ARG A 360 -22.93 13.88 -3.54
N LYS A 361 -24.24 13.62 -3.69
CA LYS A 361 -25.06 13.07 -2.59
C LYS A 361 -24.55 11.70 -2.15
N ALA A 362 -24.28 10.80 -3.10
CA ALA A 362 -23.78 9.46 -2.81
C ALA A 362 -22.38 9.48 -2.15
N LEU A 363 -21.51 10.41 -2.54
CA LEU A 363 -20.22 10.63 -1.87
C LEU A 363 -20.39 11.08 -0.42
N VAL A 364 -21.25 12.06 -0.17
CA VAL A 364 -21.53 12.55 1.19
C VAL A 364 -22.14 11.44 2.05
N GLU A 365 -23.06 10.67 1.48
CA GLU A 365 -23.68 9.51 2.14
C GLU A 365 -22.63 8.46 2.51
N LEU A 366 -21.75 8.07 1.57
CA LEU A 366 -20.67 7.11 1.83
C LEU A 366 -19.68 7.61 2.90
N VAL A 367 -19.26 8.88 2.83
CA VAL A 367 -18.39 9.48 3.86
C VAL A 367 -19.09 9.45 5.22
N SER A 368 -20.39 9.69 5.27
CA SER A 368 -21.17 9.65 6.50
C SER A 368 -21.19 8.23 7.09
N TYR A 369 -21.38 7.19 6.26
CA TYR A 369 -21.31 5.79 6.72
C TYR A 369 -19.93 5.40 7.25
N ILE A 370 -18.85 5.79 6.55
CA ILE A 370 -17.47 5.55 7.01
C ILE A 370 -17.24 6.21 8.38
N LYS A 371 -17.65 7.48 8.54
CA LYS A 371 -17.51 8.21 9.80
C LYS A 371 -18.39 7.65 10.91
N SER A 372 -19.60 7.21 10.59
CA SER A 372 -20.54 6.59 11.51
C SER A 372 -19.96 5.30 12.09
N VAL A 373 -19.62 4.33 11.23
CA VAL A 373 -19.05 3.03 11.65
C VAL A 373 -17.70 3.22 12.35
N GLY A 374 -16.84 4.09 11.81
CA GLY A 374 -15.56 4.40 12.45
C GLY A 374 -15.73 5.00 13.86
N SER A 375 -16.71 5.90 14.04
CA SER A 375 -17.02 6.44 15.37
C SER A 375 -17.65 5.40 16.30
N LEU A 376 -18.50 4.49 15.79
CA LEU A 376 -19.11 3.42 16.58
C LEU A 376 -18.05 2.48 17.14
N MET A 377 -17.14 1.99 16.28
CA MET A 377 -16.05 1.11 16.68
C MET A 377 -15.08 1.81 17.63
N HIS A 378 -14.71 3.05 17.35
CA HIS A 378 -13.78 3.80 18.19
C HIS A 378 -14.32 4.04 19.61
N ARG A 379 -15.62 4.31 19.77
CA ARG A 379 -16.23 4.52 21.09
C ARG A 379 -16.22 3.28 21.99
N CYS A 380 -16.11 2.10 21.39
CA CYS A 380 -16.19 0.82 22.10
C CYS A 380 -14.83 0.12 22.19
N ASP A 381 -13.74 0.75 21.75
CA ASP A 381 -12.41 0.16 21.64
C ASP A 381 -11.90 -0.46 22.94
N THR A 382 -11.99 0.29 24.04
CA THR A 382 -11.61 -0.14 25.40
C THR A 382 -12.52 -1.24 25.94
N LEU A 383 -13.80 -1.23 25.56
CA LEU A 383 -14.77 -2.22 26.03
C LEU A 383 -14.54 -3.60 25.40
N VAL A 384 -14.09 -3.63 24.14
CA VAL A 384 -13.86 -4.87 23.38
C VAL A 384 -12.43 -5.39 23.51
N ALA A 385 -11.46 -4.55 23.88
CA ALA A 385 -10.03 -4.88 23.90
C ALA A 385 -9.71 -6.20 24.61
N ASP A 386 -10.20 -6.40 25.84
CA ASP A 386 -9.95 -7.64 26.61
C ASP A 386 -10.49 -8.88 25.89
N ALA A 387 -11.68 -8.78 25.29
CA ALA A 387 -12.29 -9.89 24.55
C ALA A 387 -11.49 -10.24 23.29
N LEU A 388 -10.99 -9.22 22.57
CA LEU A 388 -10.14 -9.43 21.40
C LEU A 388 -8.81 -10.08 21.80
N TRP A 389 -8.15 -9.56 22.84
CA TRP A 389 -6.87 -10.10 23.30
C TRP A 389 -6.99 -11.52 23.82
N GLU A 390 -8.05 -11.84 24.56
CA GLU A 390 -8.32 -13.21 24.99
C GLU A 390 -8.54 -14.15 23.81
N THR A 391 -9.29 -13.71 22.79
CA THR A 391 -9.54 -14.52 21.58
C THR A 391 -8.23 -14.79 20.83
N ILE A 392 -7.42 -13.76 20.59
CA ILE A 392 -6.11 -13.89 19.95
C ILE A 392 -5.19 -14.81 20.78
N HIS A 393 -5.12 -14.60 22.09
CA HIS A 393 -4.32 -15.44 22.97
C HIS A 393 -4.80 -16.90 22.92
N ALA A 394 -6.11 -17.14 22.92
CA ALA A 394 -6.67 -18.47 22.85
C ALA A 394 -6.28 -19.20 21.55
N GLU A 395 -6.38 -18.54 20.41
CA GLU A 395 -5.99 -19.10 19.11
C GLU A 395 -4.49 -19.39 19.03
N VAL A 396 -3.65 -18.44 19.48
CA VAL A 396 -2.20 -18.63 19.51
C VAL A 396 -1.82 -19.80 20.43
N GLN A 397 -2.41 -19.88 21.63
CA GLN A 397 -2.11 -20.98 22.56
C GLN A 397 -2.65 -22.32 22.05
N ASP A 398 -3.82 -22.37 21.41
CA ASP A 398 -4.31 -23.61 20.81
C ASP A 398 -3.38 -24.10 19.69
N PHE A 399 -2.99 -23.19 18.80
CA PHE A 399 -2.04 -23.51 17.75
C PHE A 399 -0.70 -24.02 18.31
N VAL A 400 -0.13 -23.27 19.25
CA VAL A 400 1.22 -23.56 19.76
C VAL A 400 1.21 -24.78 20.68
N GLN A 401 0.25 -24.92 21.60
CA GLN A 401 0.23 -26.01 22.57
C GLN A 401 -0.38 -27.30 22.01
N ASN A 402 -1.39 -27.23 21.15
CA ASN A 402 -2.12 -28.40 20.63
C ASN A 402 -1.74 -28.74 19.19
N THR A 403 -1.88 -27.80 18.26
CA THR A 403 -1.66 -28.07 16.83
C THR A 403 -0.19 -28.42 16.56
N LEU A 404 0.77 -27.64 17.07
CA LEU A 404 2.20 -27.96 16.93
C LEU A 404 2.60 -29.24 17.66
N ALA A 405 1.94 -29.61 18.77
CA ALA A 405 2.19 -30.89 19.44
C ALA A 405 1.83 -32.06 18.52
N THR A 406 0.68 -31.97 17.85
CA THR A 406 0.23 -32.98 16.89
C THR A 406 1.16 -33.05 15.68
N MET A 407 1.61 -31.90 15.16
CA MET A 407 2.61 -31.86 14.09
C MET A 407 3.95 -32.48 14.53
N LEU A 408 4.41 -32.24 15.76
CA LEU A 408 5.62 -32.86 16.29
C LEU A 408 5.50 -34.38 16.42
N LYS A 409 4.36 -34.88 16.91
CA LYS A 409 4.08 -36.32 17.01
C LYS A 409 4.09 -37.01 15.63
N THR A 410 3.62 -36.32 14.59
CA THR A 410 3.56 -36.85 13.22
C THR A 410 4.84 -36.60 12.41
N THR A 411 5.73 -35.71 12.87
CA THR A 411 7.01 -35.44 12.20
C THR A 411 7.96 -36.62 12.38
N PHE A 412 8.29 -37.31 11.29
CA PHE A 412 9.21 -38.45 11.31
C PHE A 412 10.57 -38.08 11.90
N ARG A 413 11.15 -38.98 12.71
CA ARG A 413 12.50 -38.87 13.33
C ARG A 413 13.63 -38.48 12.36
N LYS A 414 13.43 -38.66 11.04
CA LYS A 414 14.40 -38.33 9.99
C LYS A 414 14.49 -36.82 9.65
N LYS A 415 13.51 -36.00 10.02
CA LYS A 415 13.51 -34.53 9.76
C LYS A 415 13.82 -33.71 11.03
N LYS A 416 15.06 -33.82 11.51
CA LYS A 416 15.52 -33.16 12.75
C LYS A 416 15.34 -31.64 12.73
N ASP A 417 15.60 -30.98 11.61
CA ASP A 417 15.47 -29.52 11.51
C ASP A 417 14.03 -29.02 11.66
N LEU A 418 13.07 -29.71 11.01
CA LEU A 418 11.66 -29.37 11.14
C LEU A 418 11.17 -29.58 12.58
N SER A 419 11.56 -30.69 13.22
CA SER A 419 11.22 -30.95 14.62
C SER A 419 11.79 -29.89 15.55
N ARG A 420 13.02 -29.41 15.29
CA ARG A 420 13.62 -28.29 16.03
C ARG A 420 12.80 -27.01 15.87
N ILE A 421 12.47 -26.61 14.64
CA ILE A 421 11.68 -25.39 14.38
C ILE A 421 10.33 -25.43 15.12
N LEU A 422 9.60 -26.54 15.05
CA LEU A 422 8.32 -26.70 15.74
C LEU A 422 8.48 -26.63 17.28
N SER A 423 9.59 -27.16 17.81
CA SER A 423 9.91 -27.08 19.24
C SER A 423 10.29 -25.66 19.67
N ASP A 424 11.05 -24.94 18.84
CA ASP A 424 11.47 -23.56 19.10
C ASP A 424 10.24 -22.63 19.11
N MET A 425 9.32 -22.78 18.15
CA MET A 425 8.04 -22.05 18.12
C MET A 425 7.23 -22.27 19.42
N ARG A 426 7.20 -23.51 19.93
CA ARG A 426 6.55 -23.82 21.21
C ARG A 426 7.25 -23.16 22.39
N THR A 427 8.57 -23.14 22.39
CA THR A 427 9.35 -22.57 23.49
C THR A 427 9.21 -21.05 23.56
N LEU A 428 9.08 -20.38 22.41
CA LEU A 428 8.99 -18.92 22.32
C LEU A 428 7.60 -18.38 22.65
N SER A 429 6.55 -19.13 22.31
CA SER A 429 5.18 -18.60 22.24
C SER A 429 4.18 -19.30 23.18
N ALA A 430 4.50 -20.47 23.73
CA ALA A 430 3.58 -21.17 24.65
C ALA A 430 3.62 -20.55 26.05
N ASP A 431 2.46 -20.14 26.56
CA ASP A 431 2.25 -19.76 27.95
C ASP A 431 1.84 -20.99 28.78
N TRP A 432 2.81 -21.74 29.26
CA TRP A 432 2.55 -22.90 30.13
C TRP A 432 1.93 -22.52 31.48
N MET A 433 2.08 -21.26 31.92
CA MET A 433 1.46 -20.77 33.16
C MET A 433 -0.03 -20.50 32.97
N ALA A 434 -0.52 -20.36 31.73
CA ALA A 434 -1.95 -20.35 31.44
C ALA A 434 -2.61 -21.71 31.79
N ASN A 435 -1.83 -22.78 31.93
CA ASN A 435 -2.36 -24.12 32.23
C ASN A 435 -2.59 -24.33 33.75
N THR A 436 -2.06 -23.45 34.60
CA THR A 436 -2.11 -23.57 36.06
C THR A 436 -3.05 -22.57 36.74
N ASN A 437 -3.49 -21.53 36.03
CA ASN A 437 -4.42 -20.52 36.55
C ASN A 437 -5.86 -21.06 36.68
N LYS A 438 -6.18 -21.75 37.79
CA LYS A 438 -7.57 -22.12 38.12
C LYS A 438 -8.27 -20.99 38.89
N PRO A 439 -9.51 -20.61 38.54
CA PRO A 439 -10.47 -20.09 39.51
C PRO A 439 -10.90 -21.23 40.44
N GLU A 440 -10.98 -20.98 41.75
CA GLU A 440 -11.25 -22.01 42.78
C GLU A 440 -12.59 -22.77 42.63
N SER A 441 -13.50 -22.33 41.74
CA SER A 441 -14.84 -22.89 41.56
C SER A 441 -14.93 -24.21 40.77
N TYR A 442 -13.84 -24.71 40.17
CA TYR A 442 -13.88 -25.81 39.18
C TYR A 442 -13.31 -27.16 39.67
N LEU A 443 -13.31 -27.44 40.97
CA LEU A 443 -12.71 -28.68 41.51
C LEU A 443 -13.53 -29.98 41.24
N GLN A 444 -14.67 -29.95 40.54
CA GLN A 444 -15.58 -31.10 40.50
C GLN A 444 -15.83 -31.80 39.16
N SER A 445 -15.15 -31.47 38.08
CA SER A 445 -15.30 -32.24 36.85
C SER A 445 -14.02 -32.24 36.03
N HIS A 446 -13.22 -33.29 36.15
CA HIS A 446 -12.73 -34.08 35.02
C HIS A 446 -11.71 -35.13 35.50
N GLY A 447 -12.18 -36.37 35.60
CA GLY A 447 -11.35 -37.56 35.56
C GLY A 447 -11.12 -38.01 34.12
N GLY A 448 -9.86 -38.35 33.82
CA GLY A 448 -9.40 -39.30 32.81
C GLY A 448 -9.97 -39.22 31.40
N ASP A 449 -9.26 -38.55 30.49
CA ASP A 449 -9.19 -38.95 29.07
C ASP A 449 -7.91 -38.38 28.43
N GLU A 450 -6.96 -39.24 28.05
CA GLU A 450 -5.68 -38.86 27.41
C GLU A 450 -5.87 -38.39 25.94
N SER A 451 -7.11 -38.33 25.48
CA SER A 451 -7.51 -37.96 24.12
C SER A 451 -7.79 -36.47 23.91
N LYS A 452 -7.84 -35.67 24.98
CA LYS A 452 -8.13 -34.23 24.91
C LYS A 452 -6.82 -33.43 24.88
N GLY A 453 -6.73 -32.43 24.01
CA GLY A 453 -5.59 -31.52 23.91
C GLY A 453 -5.26 -30.84 25.24
N ASN A 454 -4.10 -30.20 25.33
CA ASN A 454 -3.73 -29.41 26.51
C ASN A 454 -4.78 -28.33 26.76
N PHE A 455 -5.28 -28.31 27.99
CA PHE A 455 -6.23 -27.32 28.47
C PHE A 455 -5.48 -26.11 29.07
N PHE A 456 -5.92 -24.91 28.72
CA PHE A 456 -5.34 -23.65 29.17
C PHE A 456 -6.43 -22.59 29.35
N TYR A 457 -6.16 -21.59 30.19
CA TYR A 457 -7.05 -20.46 30.42
C TYR A 457 -6.58 -19.23 29.63
N PRO A 458 -7.35 -18.74 28.64
CA PRO A 458 -6.99 -17.54 27.88
C PRO A 458 -6.76 -16.33 28.79
N ARG A 459 -5.81 -15.47 28.40
CA ARG A 459 -5.48 -14.24 29.12
C ARG A 459 -5.77 -13.03 28.23
N PRO A 460 -6.26 -11.90 28.78
CA PRO A 460 -6.52 -10.67 28.04
C PRO A 460 -5.21 -9.93 27.74
N VAL A 461 -4.29 -10.59 27.03
CA VAL A 461 -2.97 -10.05 26.70
C VAL A 461 -2.64 -10.40 25.26
N ALA A 462 -2.34 -9.36 24.46
CA ALA A 462 -1.86 -9.55 23.11
C ALA A 462 -0.44 -10.15 23.09
N PRO A 463 -0.11 -11.03 22.12
CA PRO A 463 1.27 -11.43 21.88
C PRO A 463 2.11 -10.21 21.46
N THR A 464 3.39 -10.22 21.78
CA THR A 464 4.30 -9.13 21.36
C THR A 464 4.58 -9.20 19.87
N ALA A 465 4.96 -8.07 19.26
CA ALA A 465 5.30 -8.01 17.83
C ALA A 465 6.54 -8.86 17.45
N THR A 466 7.31 -9.36 18.42
CA THR A 466 8.41 -10.31 18.17
C THR A 466 7.98 -11.76 18.34
N GLN A 467 6.86 -12.02 19.03
CA GLN A 467 6.27 -13.35 19.20
C GLN A 467 5.39 -13.74 18.00
N VAL A 468 4.69 -12.75 17.42
CA VAL A 468 3.99 -12.85 16.13
C VAL A 468 5.01 -12.74 15.00
#